data_AF-A0A7C2KVE2-F1
#
_entry.id   AF-A0A7C2KVE2-F1
#
_cell.length_a   1.000
_cell.length_b   1.000
_cell.length_c   1.000
_cell.angle_alpha   90.00
_cell.angle_beta   90.00
_cell.angle_gamma   90.00
#
_symmetry.space_group_name_H-M   'P 1'
#
loop_
_entity.id
_entity.type
_entity.pdbx_description
1 polymer ?
#
loop_
_entity_poly.entity_id
_entity_poly.type
_entity_poly.pdbx_seq_one_letter_code
_entity_poly.pdbx_strand_id
1 'polypeptide(L)'
;MASRRQAFTLIELLVVVAIIALLLSILVPSFAQARQIAHRTVCSANQHNLVIAAISYTLDNREWFNPMQDAHVDNQGRSIEGTWRVYLWDKYIGNDPSVVDCPAEENERYADGLSLEDIYASRGRPDAPPPRAENPKIYGKLHRYEIFNASGIGANLAHYWVGMEGHGPFGRPQESGYPEGLTRAGANVVRSAQLILFGDGHGDAKGDWAEDRFWIFFWDPPLPPQRAGYDRTIQGDPGAVRHLGKANYGFYDGSVRVYEASDIPCDFKDEDGLGQCWWSVELYPHGPR
;
A
#
# COMPACT_ATOMS: atom_id res chain seq x y z
N MET A 1 -43.95 -54.99 18.68
CA MET A 1 -42.63 -54.89 19.35
C MET A 1 -42.26 -53.43 19.46
N ALA A 2 -42.18 -52.87 20.68
CA ALA A 2 -41.83 -51.47 20.87
C ALA A 2 -40.33 -51.28 20.61
N SER A 3 -40.01 -50.43 19.63
CA SER A 3 -38.62 -50.01 19.35
C SER A 3 -38.05 -49.35 20.61
N ARG A 4 -37.03 -49.96 21.22
CA ARG A 4 -36.27 -49.33 22.31
C ARG A 4 -35.57 -48.11 21.72
N ARG A 5 -36.10 -46.92 22.02
CA ARG A 5 -35.38 -45.67 21.73
C ARG A 5 -34.09 -45.68 22.55
N GLN A 6 -32.95 -45.70 21.87
CA GLN A 6 -31.66 -45.50 22.51
C GLN A 6 -31.58 -44.04 22.96
N ALA A 7 -31.55 -43.84 24.28
CA ALA A 7 -31.33 -42.52 24.87
C ALA A 7 -29.83 -42.28 24.99
N PHE A 8 -29.35 -41.16 24.46
CA PHE A 8 -27.96 -40.74 24.54
C PHE A 8 -27.63 -40.40 26.00
N THR A 9 -26.55 -40.95 26.54
CA THR A 9 -26.13 -40.66 27.91
C THR A 9 -25.36 -39.34 27.97
N LEU A 10 -25.42 -38.67 29.13
CA LEU A 10 -24.68 -37.43 29.37
C LEU A 10 -23.15 -37.63 29.25
N ILE A 11 -22.65 -38.82 29.59
CA ILE A 11 -21.23 -39.18 29.47
C ILE A 11 -20.81 -39.28 28.00
N GLU A 12 -21.62 -39.93 27.15
CA GLU A 12 -21.32 -40.03 25.72
C GLU A 12 -21.24 -38.64 25.06
N LEU A 13 -22.16 -37.74 25.42
CA LEU A 13 -22.11 -36.36 24.94
C LEU A 13 -20.85 -35.63 25.43
N LEU A 14 -20.49 -35.80 26.70
CA LEU A 14 -19.34 -35.14 27.32
C LEU A 14 -18.01 -35.58 26.69
N VAL A 15 -17.84 -36.87 26.40
CA VAL A 15 -16.63 -37.39 25.73
C VAL A 15 -16.52 -36.84 24.31
N VAL A 16 -17.62 -36.75 23.57
CA VAL A 16 -17.61 -36.23 22.19
C VAL A 16 -17.20 -34.76 22.17
N VAL A 17 -17.79 -33.92 23.03
CA VAL A 17 -17.39 -32.50 23.07
C VAL A 17 -15.95 -32.33 23.55
N ALA A 18 -15.46 -33.19 24.46
CA ALA A 18 -14.06 -33.17 24.89
C ALA A 18 -13.10 -33.50 23.73
N ILE A 19 -13.42 -34.49 22.91
CA ILE A 19 -12.62 -34.84 21.71
C ILE A 19 -12.68 -33.69 20.69
N ILE A 20 -13.85 -33.12 20.42
CA ILE A 20 -13.97 -31.97 19.50
C ILE A 20 -13.14 -30.78 20.00
N ALA A 21 -13.20 -30.46 21.30
CA ALA A 21 -12.42 -29.38 21.88
C ALA A 21 -10.91 -29.62 21.76
N LEU A 22 -10.45 -30.86 21.98
CA LEU A 22 -9.05 -31.24 21.79
C LEU A 22 -8.60 -31.12 20.33
N LEU A 23 -9.44 -31.52 19.37
CA LEU A 23 -9.11 -31.39 17.95
C LEU A 23 -9.07 -29.92 17.51
N LEU A 24 -10.03 -29.11 17.96
CA LEU A 24 -10.08 -27.68 17.66
C LEU A 24 -8.88 -26.92 18.24
N SER A 25 -8.38 -27.30 19.42
CA SER A 25 -7.23 -26.60 20.03
C SER A 25 -5.95 -26.72 19.19
N ILE A 26 -5.79 -27.80 18.45
CA ILE A 26 -4.65 -28.03 17.53
C ILE A 26 -4.95 -27.43 16.14
N LEU A 27 -6.20 -27.49 15.68
CA LEU A 27 -6.58 -27.06 14.34
C LEU A 27 -6.66 -25.53 14.18
N VAL A 28 -7.14 -24.81 15.19
CA VAL A 28 -7.29 -23.34 15.12
C VAL A 28 -5.97 -22.60 14.84
N PRO A 29 -4.86 -22.84 15.58
CA PRO A 29 -3.61 -22.12 15.33
C PRO A 29 -3.01 -22.43 13.95
N SER A 30 -3.08 -23.69 13.51
CA SER A 30 -2.58 -24.08 12.19
C SER A 30 -3.39 -23.45 11.05
N PHE A 31 -4.71 -23.35 11.20
CA PHE A 31 -5.57 -22.69 10.22
C PHE A 31 -5.30 -21.19 10.12
N ALA A 32 -5.08 -20.51 11.25
CA ALA A 32 -4.74 -19.08 11.26
C ALA A 32 -3.43 -18.81 10.50
N GLN A 33 -2.40 -19.62 10.73
CA GLN A 33 -1.13 -19.51 10.02
C GLN A 33 -1.29 -19.80 8.51
N ALA A 34 -2.07 -20.83 8.15
CA ALA A 34 -2.35 -21.16 6.76
C ALA A 34 -3.08 -20.01 6.02
N ARG A 35 -4.07 -19.39 6.67
CA ARG A 35 -4.78 -18.22 6.13
C ARG A 35 -3.82 -17.04 5.90
N GLN A 36 -2.92 -16.80 6.84
CA GLN A 36 -1.94 -15.72 6.72
C GLN A 36 -0.95 -15.94 5.57
N ILE A 37 -0.50 -17.18 5.36
CA ILE A 37 0.33 -17.54 4.20
C ILE A 37 -0.45 -17.31 2.90
N ALA A 38 -1.72 -17.74 2.85
CA ALA A 38 -2.56 -17.52 1.67
C ALA A 38 -2.76 -16.02 1.37
N HIS A 39 -3.06 -15.22 2.40
CA HIS A 39 -3.17 -13.76 2.27
C HIS A 39 -1.87 -13.16 1.73
N ARG A 40 -0.72 -13.55 2.29
CA ARG A 40 0.60 -13.13 1.82
C ARG A 40 0.83 -13.46 0.36
N THR A 41 0.49 -14.68 -0.07
CA THR A 41 0.63 -15.09 -1.47
C THR A 41 -0.19 -14.21 -2.40
N VAL A 42 -1.42 -13.86 -2.00
CA VAL A 42 -2.27 -12.95 -2.79
C VAL A 42 -1.68 -11.54 -2.83
N CYS A 43 -1.26 -10.98 -1.68
CA CYS A 43 -0.61 -9.66 -1.66
C CYS A 43 0.63 -9.63 -2.55
N SER A 44 1.43 -10.71 -2.52
CA SER A 44 2.62 -10.83 -3.35
C SER A 44 2.29 -10.90 -4.84
N ALA A 45 1.27 -11.66 -5.24
CA ALA A 45 0.81 -11.73 -6.62
C ALA A 45 0.28 -10.36 -7.12
N ASN A 46 -0.49 -9.67 -6.28
CA ASN A 46 -1.02 -8.35 -6.58
C ASN A 46 0.10 -7.32 -6.76
N GLN A 47 1.10 -7.29 -5.87
CA GLN A 47 2.28 -6.43 -6.04
C GLN A 47 3.05 -6.73 -7.31
N HIS A 48 3.22 -8.01 -7.66
CA HIS A 48 3.86 -8.39 -8.91
C HIS A 48 3.10 -7.80 -10.11
N ASN A 49 1.77 -7.96 -10.14
CA ASN A 49 0.94 -7.39 -11.20
C ASN A 49 1.06 -5.86 -11.27
N LEU A 50 1.11 -5.17 -10.12
CA LEU A 50 1.30 -3.72 -10.05
C LEU A 50 2.66 -3.26 -10.56
N VAL A 51 3.73 -3.98 -10.20
CA VAL A 51 5.08 -3.74 -10.74
C VAL A 51 5.07 -3.86 -12.26
N ILE A 52 4.51 -4.95 -12.78
CA ILE A 52 4.42 -5.16 -14.24
C ILE A 52 3.57 -4.06 -14.89
N ALA A 53 2.48 -3.62 -14.25
CA ALA A 53 1.65 -2.52 -14.72
C ALA A 53 2.44 -1.19 -14.80
N ALA A 54 3.20 -0.85 -13.76
CA ALA A 54 4.03 0.36 -13.74
C ALA A 54 5.15 0.32 -14.80
N ILE A 55 5.81 -0.83 -14.96
CA ILE A 55 6.82 -1.02 -16.02
C ILE A 55 6.17 -0.91 -17.40
N SER A 56 5.02 -1.54 -17.61
CA SER A 56 4.29 -1.46 -18.88
C SER A 56 3.86 -0.03 -19.20
N TYR A 57 3.48 0.74 -18.18
CA TYR A 57 3.21 2.16 -18.33
C TYR A 57 4.42 2.91 -18.87
N THR A 58 5.63 2.64 -18.38
CA THR A 58 6.83 3.36 -18.85
C THR A 58 7.12 3.07 -20.31
N LEU A 59 6.91 1.83 -20.76
CA LEU A 59 7.09 1.43 -22.16
C LEU A 59 6.18 2.23 -23.11
N ASP A 60 4.94 2.50 -22.68
CA ASP A 60 3.97 3.26 -23.46
C ASP A 60 4.14 4.79 -23.34
N ASN A 61 4.84 5.26 -22.31
CA ASN A 61 4.92 6.68 -21.95
C ASN A 61 6.34 7.26 -22.01
N ARG A 62 7.13 6.89 -23.02
CA ARG A 62 8.50 7.41 -23.25
C ARG A 62 9.42 7.24 -22.04
N GLU A 63 9.32 6.08 -21.40
CA GLU A 63 10.08 5.67 -20.22
C GLU A 63 9.75 6.45 -18.93
N TRP A 64 8.78 7.36 -18.95
CA TRP A 64 8.34 8.00 -17.71
C TRP A 64 7.53 7.02 -16.86
N PHE A 65 7.83 6.99 -15.57
CA PHE A 65 6.95 6.35 -14.60
C PHE A 65 5.60 7.07 -14.54
N ASN A 66 4.56 6.34 -14.15
CA ASN A 66 3.26 6.94 -13.87
C ASN A 66 3.39 7.93 -12.70
N PRO A 67 2.57 8.98 -12.68
CA PRO A 67 2.44 9.82 -11.51
C PRO A 67 2.04 9.01 -10.29
N MET A 68 2.63 9.35 -9.15
CA MET A 68 2.14 8.95 -7.84
C MET A 68 0.84 9.69 -7.51
N GLN A 69 0.86 10.99 -7.77
CA GLN A 69 -0.21 11.93 -7.53
C GLN A 69 -0.12 13.04 -8.56
N ASP A 70 -1.27 13.57 -8.95
CA ASP A 70 -1.36 14.64 -9.92
C ASP A 70 -2.59 15.50 -9.64
N ALA A 71 -2.42 16.81 -9.78
CA ALA A 71 -3.45 17.80 -9.56
C ALA A 71 -4.06 18.21 -10.90
N HIS A 72 -5.38 18.09 -10.97
CA HIS A 72 -6.18 18.44 -12.14
C HIS A 72 -7.22 19.48 -11.76
N VAL A 73 -7.74 20.18 -12.77
CA VAL A 73 -8.86 21.11 -12.58
C VAL A 73 -10.09 20.51 -13.26
N ASP A 74 -11.16 20.31 -12.50
CA ASP A 74 -12.41 19.80 -13.05
C ASP A 74 -13.17 20.87 -13.88
N ASN A 75 -14.25 20.47 -14.55
CA ASN A 75 -15.07 21.36 -15.37
C ASN A 75 -15.72 22.52 -14.59
N GLN A 76 -15.64 22.51 -13.26
CA GLN A 76 -16.19 23.52 -12.35
C GLN A 76 -15.08 24.39 -11.76
N GLY A 77 -13.83 24.26 -12.23
CA GLY A 77 -12.68 25.03 -11.76
C GLY A 77 -12.13 24.56 -10.41
N ARG A 78 -12.51 23.37 -9.94
CA ARG A 78 -12.10 22.84 -8.63
C ARG A 78 -10.88 21.94 -8.80
N SER A 79 -9.92 22.06 -7.88
CA SER A 79 -8.79 21.14 -7.83
C SER A 79 -9.27 19.74 -7.46
N ILE A 80 -8.87 18.74 -8.24
CA ILE A 80 -9.07 17.32 -7.95
C ILE A 80 -7.72 16.62 -8.06
N GLU A 81 -7.46 15.70 -7.15
CA GLU A 81 -6.20 14.98 -7.12
C GLU A 81 -6.45 13.50 -7.39
N GLY A 82 -5.71 12.97 -8.35
CA GLY A 82 -5.67 11.55 -8.65
C GLY A 82 -4.36 10.94 -8.21
N THR A 83 -4.37 9.66 -7.95
CA THR A 83 -3.21 8.87 -7.55
C THR A 83 -2.78 7.89 -8.64
N TRP A 84 -1.66 7.20 -8.44
CA TRP A 84 -1.11 6.18 -9.33
C TRP A 84 -2.14 5.16 -9.83
N ARG A 85 -3.15 4.86 -9.02
CA ARG A 85 -4.22 3.93 -9.36
C ARG A 85 -4.99 4.35 -10.60
N VAL A 86 -5.30 5.64 -10.74
CA VAL A 86 -6.05 6.17 -11.88
C VAL A 86 -5.29 5.94 -13.18
N TYR A 87 -3.96 6.06 -13.14
CA TYR A 87 -3.10 5.89 -14.31
C TYR A 87 -2.92 4.43 -14.74
N LEU A 88 -2.97 3.50 -13.77
CA LEU A 88 -2.80 2.07 -14.05
C LEU A 88 -4.13 1.34 -14.32
N TRP A 89 -5.25 1.93 -13.89
CA TRP A 89 -6.56 1.30 -13.77
C TRP A 89 -7.05 0.51 -14.99
N ASP A 90 -7.34 1.19 -16.08
CA ASP A 90 -8.05 0.61 -17.22
C ASP A 90 -7.13 -0.25 -18.08
N LYS A 91 -5.99 0.31 -18.47
CA LYS A 91 -5.09 -0.30 -19.45
C LYS A 91 -4.16 -1.36 -18.87
N TYR A 92 -3.78 -1.27 -17.59
CA TYR A 92 -2.67 -2.07 -17.06
C TYR A 92 -3.08 -3.04 -15.94
N ILE A 93 -4.15 -2.76 -15.20
CA ILE A 93 -4.65 -3.67 -14.13
C ILE A 93 -6.05 -4.22 -14.38
N GLY A 94 -6.63 -3.97 -15.57
CA GLY A 94 -7.84 -4.64 -16.04
C GLY A 94 -9.13 -4.25 -15.31
N ASN A 95 -9.19 -3.04 -14.73
CA ASN A 95 -10.35 -2.54 -13.98
C ASN A 95 -10.74 -3.38 -12.75
N ASP A 96 -9.83 -4.16 -12.18
CA ASP A 96 -10.07 -4.95 -10.98
C ASP A 96 -9.52 -4.23 -9.73
N PRO A 97 -10.40 -3.77 -8.81
CA PRO A 97 -9.95 -3.05 -7.62
C PRO A 97 -9.22 -3.95 -6.63
N SER A 98 -9.39 -5.27 -6.69
CA SER A 98 -8.72 -6.18 -5.77
C SER A 98 -7.21 -6.27 -6.01
N VAL A 99 -6.72 -5.83 -7.17
CA VAL A 99 -5.29 -5.83 -7.53
C VAL A 99 -4.51 -4.82 -6.69
N VAL A 100 -5.13 -3.74 -6.21
CA VAL A 100 -4.46 -2.75 -5.35
C VAL A 100 -4.59 -3.09 -3.86
N ASP A 101 -5.23 -4.21 -3.54
CA ASP A 101 -5.47 -4.65 -2.16
C ASP A 101 -4.48 -5.74 -1.73
N CYS A 102 -4.24 -5.78 -0.43
CA CYS A 102 -3.61 -6.89 0.24
C CYS A 102 -4.63 -7.51 1.19
N PRO A 103 -5.06 -8.78 1.03
CA PRO A 103 -6.06 -9.39 1.91
C PRO A 103 -5.67 -9.50 3.40
N ALA A 104 -4.40 -9.28 3.74
CA ALA A 104 -3.97 -9.14 5.12
C ALA A 104 -4.37 -7.79 5.75
N GLU A 105 -4.80 -6.83 4.93
CA GLU A 105 -5.47 -5.61 5.36
C GLU A 105 -6.99 -5.85 5.40
N GLU A 106 -7.56 -5.84 6.60
CA GLU A 106 -8.97 -6.10 6.78
C GLU A 106 -9.82 -4.81 6.77
N ASN A 107 -9.21 -3.64 7.01
CA ASN A 107 -9.94 -2.39 7.21
C ASN A 107 -9.74 -1.37 6.07
N GLU A 108 -8.67 -1.49 5.30
CA GLU A 108 -8.28 -0.50 4.29
C GLU A 108 -8.18 -1.15 2.91
N ARG A 109 -9.34 -1.37 2.30
CA ARG A 109 -9.47 -2.06 1.02
C ARG A 109 -10.02 -1.11 -0.01
N TYR A 110 -9.27 -0.89 -1.08
CA TYR A 110 -9.70 -0.14 -2.23
C TYR A 110 -10.93 -0.75 -2.85
N ALA A 111 -11.04 -2.09 -2.90
CA ALA A 111 -12.20 -2.77 -3.44
C ALA A 111 -13.51 -2.52 -2.70
N ASP A 112 -13.48 -2.00 -1.48
CA ASP A 112 -14.71 -1.61 -0.78
C ASP A 112 -15.22 -0.24 -1.26
N GLY A 113 -14.35 0.56 -1.89
CA GLY A 113 -14.63 1.88 -2.48
C GLY A 113 -15.04 2.96 -1.48
N LEU A 114 -14.91 2.65 -0.19
CA LEU A 114 -15.10 3.57 0.91
C LEU A 114 -14.02 4.64 0.85
N SER A 115 -14.44 5.90 0.91
CA SER A 115 -13.50 7.00 1.16
C SER A 115 -13.23 7.10 2.65
N LEU A 116 -12.13 7.77 3.00
CA LEU A 116 -11.84 8.21 4.36
C LEU A 116 -13.00 8.97 5.02
N GLU A 117 -13.85 9.64 4.25
CA GLU A 117 -14.98 10.37 4.80
C GLU A 117 -16.08 9.41 5.31
N ASP A 118 -16.26 8.26 4.64
CA ASP A 118 -17.15 7.18 5.10
C ASP A 118 -16.57 6.47 6.34
N ILE A 119 -15.24 6.26 6.34
CA ILE A 119 -14.52 5.62 7.44
C ILE A 119 -14.43 6.53 8.67
N TYR A 120 -14.26 7.85 8.51
CA TYR A 120 -14.20 8.80 9.63
C TYR A 120 -15.58 9.19 10.15
N ALA A 121 -16.60 9.27 9.29
CA ALA A 121 -17.98 9.40 9.76
C ALA A 121 -18.39 8.21 10.65
N SER A 122 -17.88 7.00 10.36
CA SER A 122 -18.10 5.82 11.22
C SER A 122 -17.22 5.77 12.49
N ARG A 123 -16.11 6.54 12.54
CA ARG A 123 -15.20 6.62 13.70
C ARG A 123 -15.33 7.90 14.55
N GLY A 124 -16.13 8.89 14.14
CA GLY A 124 -16.52 10.05 14.96
C GLY A 124 -15.50 11.18 15.09
N ARG A 125 -14.60 11.39 14.12
CA ARG A 125 -13.62 12.50 14.13
C ARG A 125 -14.29 13.86 13.82
N PRO A 126 -14.06 14.91 14.63
CA PRO A 126 -14.74 16.21 14.49
C PRO A 126 -14.22 17.11 13.35
N ASP A 127 -13.07 16.80 12.77
CA ASP A 127 -12.39 17.53 11.69
C ASP A 127 -12.56 16.86 10.31
N ALA A 128 -13.28 15.74 10.23
CA ALA A 128 -13.46 15.02 8.98
C ALA A 128 -14.30 15.86 7.98
N PRO A 129 -13.88 15.95 6.70
CA PRO A 129 -14.72 16.54 5.67
C PRO A 129 -16.04 15.75 5.53
N PRO A 130 -17.12 16.39 5.03
CA PRO A 130 -18.43 15.75 4.98
C PRO A 130 -18.37 14.46 4.15
N PRO A 131 -19.07 13.38 4.57
CA PRO A 131 -19.06 12.08 3.88
C PRO A 131 -19.34 12.21 2.40
N ARG A 132 -18.80 11.28 1.61
CA ARG A 132 -19.15 11.12 0.20
C ARG A 132 -20.67 11.01 0.09
N ALA A 133 -21.32 12.09 -0.33
CA ALA A 133 -22.72 12.03 -0.73
C ALA A 133 -22.89 11.16 -2.00
N GLU A 134 -21.79 10.88 -2.71
CA GLU A 134 -21.76 10.23 -4.03
C GLU A 134 -21.00 8.89 -3.97
N ASN A 135 -21.76 7.81 -4.22
CA ASN A 135 -21.35 6.44 -4.59
C ASN A 135 -20.02 5.88 -4.00
N PRO A 136 -20.06 4.96 -3.03
CA PRO A 136 -18.87 4.37 -2.38
C PRO A 136 -18.15 3.33 -3.26
N LYS A 137 -18.25 3.37 -4.59
CA LYS A 137 -17.60 2.41 -5.52
C LYS A 137 -17.07 3.09 -6.77
N ILE A 138 -16.39 4.21 -6.58
CA ILE A 138 -15.74 4.93 -7.67
C ILE A 138 -14.27 4.53 -7.68
N TYR A 139 -13.92 3.67 -8.63
CA TYR A 139 -12.56 3.18 -8.84
C TYR A 139 -11.97 3.76 -10.10
N GLY A 140 -10.66 4.02 -10.08
CA GLY A 140 -9.91 4.32 -11.30
C GLY A 140 -10.32 5.58 -12.05
N LYS A 141 -11.17 6.41 -11.44
CA LYS A 141 -11.64 7.65 -12.02
C LYS A 141 -11.03 8.80 -11.25
N LEU A 142 -10.62 9.81 -11.99
CA LEU A 142 -10.20 11.06 -11.40
C LEU A 142 -11.44 11.77 -10.81
N HIS A 143 -11.47 11.92 -9.50
CA HIS A 143 -12.50 12.65 -8.77
C HIS A 143 -11.95 13.20 -7.47
N ARG A 144 -12.64 14.19 -6.88
CA ARG A 144 -12.23 14.88 -5.64
C ARG A 144 -11.74 13.93 -4.55
N TYR A 145 -12.44 12.82 -4.40
CA TYR A 145 -12.19 11.88 -3.33
C TYR A 145 -11.21 10.74 -3.65
N GLU A 146 -10.55 10.73 -4.82
CA GLU A 146 -9.80 9.55 -5.28
C GLU A 146 -8.60 9.27 -4.40
N ILE A 147 -7.88 10.34 -4.06
CA ILE A 147 -6.79 10.33 -3.10
C ILE A 147 -7.19 9.73 -1.74
N PHE A 148 -8.48 9.84 -1.38
CA PHE A 148 -9.02 9.36 -0.12
C PHE A 148 -9.51 7.91 -0.14
N ASN A 149 -9.40 7.20 -1.26
CA ASN A 149 -9.73 5.78 -1.32
C ASN A 149 -8.68 4.98 -0.54
N ALA A 150 -9.15 4.14 0.39
CA ALA A 150 -8.29 3.21 1.11
C ALA A 150 -7.59 2.24 0.14
N SER A 151 -6.45 1.69 0.51
CA SER A 151 -5.73 0.71 -0.31
C SER A 151 -4.97 -0.24 0.59
N GLY A 152 -4.79 -1.49 0.15
CA GLY A 152 -3.98 -2.47 0.87
C GLY A 152 -2.55 -2.61 0.34
N ILE A 153 -2.27 -2.08 -0.87
CA ILE A 153 -0.93 -1.89 -1.43
C ILE A 153 -0.66 -0.40 -1.75
N GLY A 154 0.56 0.03 -1.41
CA GLY A 154 1.02 1.41 -1.54
C GLY A 154 2.15 1.47 -2.55
N ALA A 155 2.42 2.67 -3.04
CA ALA A 155 3.47 2.94 -4.01
C ALA A 155 4.64 3.73 -3.41
N ASN A 156 5.79 3.70 -4.06
CA ASN A 156 6.99 4.42 -3.67
C ASN A 156 6.96 5.90 -4.08
N LEU A 157 6.76 6.81 -3.13
CA LEU A 157 6.95 8.26 -3.32
C LEU A 157 8.01 8.77 -2.37
N ALA A 158 8.77 9.79 -2.76
CA ALA A 158 9.51 10.62 -1.81
C ALA A 158 8.96 12.06 -1.84
N HIS A 159 8.45 12.55 -0.71
CA HIS A 159 7.86 13.89 -0.58
C HIS A 159 8.94 14.92 -0.20
N TYR A 160 9.00 16.06 -0.89
CA TYR A 160 10.11 17.03 -0.83
C TYR A 160 9.90 18.18 0.17
N TRP A 161 8.77 18.24 0.88
CA TRP A 161 8.42 19.43 1.68
C TRP A 161 9.43 19.81 2.77
N VAL A 162 10.38 18.94 3.14
CA VAL A 162 11.30 19.22 4.25
C VAL A 162 12.73 18.77 3.95
N GLY A 163 13.38 19.43 3.00
CA GLY A 163 14.85 19.44 2.88
C GLY A 163 15.53 18.09 2.69
N MET A 164 14.76 17.05 2.32
CA MET A 164 15.27 15.74 1.95
C MET A 164 15.21 15.61 0.44
N GLU A 165 16.35 15.29 -0.16
CA GLU A 165 16.48 14.96 -1.57
C GLU A 165 15.88 13.57 -1.81
N GLY A 166 14.57 13.54 -2.06
CA GLY A 166 13.83 12.33 -2.31
C GLY A 166 13.96 11.88 -3.77
N HIS A 167 14.60 10.74 -4.01
CA HIS A 167 14.82 10.18 -5.36
C HIS A 167 13.84 9.04 -5.67
N GLY A 168 12.54 9.20 -5.40
CA GLY A 168 11.55 8.15 -5.70
C GLY A 168 11.37 7.90 -7.22
N PRO A 169 10.98 6.68 -7.63
CA PRO A 169 10.68 6.39 -9.04
C PRO A 169 9.34 7.00 -9.46
N PHE A 170 8.36 7.04 -8.55
CA PHE A 170 7.12 7.75 -8.77
C PHE A 170 7.21 9.16 -8.20
N GLY A 171 6.60 10.10 -8.90
CA GLY A 171 6.62 11.52 -8.56
C GLY A 171 5.33 12.21 -8.97
N ARG A 172 5.33 13.53 -8.95
CA ARG A 172 4.24 14.38 -9.45
C ARG A 172 4.68 15.07 -10.74
N PRO A 173 3.80 15.32 -11.73
CA PRO A 173 4.18 16.08 -12.91
C PRO A 173 4.59 17.51 -12.54
N GLN A 174 5.56 18.07 -13.27
CA GLN A 174 6.02 19.44 -13.01
C GLN A 174 4.95 20.47 -13.36
N GLU A 175 4.12 20.18 -14.36
CA GLU A 175 3.03 21.04 -14.79
C GLU A 175 1.98 21.26 -13.69
N SER A 176 1.89 20.31 -12.75
CA SER A 176 1.00 20.35 -11.60
C SER A 176 1.50 21.31 -10.50
N GLY A 177 2.66 21.95 -10.69
CA GLY A 177 3.23 22.94 -9.78
C GLY A 177 3.98 22.35 -8.59
N TYR A 178 4.17 21.02 -8.55
CA TYR A 178 4.86 20.35 -7.46
C TYR A 178 6.35 20.12 -7.77
N PRO A 179 7.23 20.24 -6.77
CA PRO A 179 8.67 20.03 -6.93
C PRO A 179 9.07 18.55 -6.95
N GLU A 180 8.15 17.60 -7.14
CA GLU A 180 8.41 16.15 -7.02
C GLU A 180 8.40 15.44 -8.38
N GLY A 181 8.85 16.14 -9.43
CA GLY A 181 8.87 15.72 -10.85
C GLY A 181 8.93 14.21 -11.13
N LEU A 182 8.27 13.76 -12.20
CA LEU A 182 8.36 12.36 -12.66
C LEU A 182 9.81 11.94 -12.93
N THR A 183 10.06 10.64 -12.88
CA THR A 183 11.36 10.01 -13.17
C THR A 183 11.29 9.20 -14.46
N ARG A 184 12.38 9.18 -15.23
CA ARG A 184 12.52 8.27 -16.39
C ARG A 184 13.21 6.98 -15.97
N ALA A 185 12.56 5.85 -16.23
CA ALA A 185 13.08 4.53 -15.91
C ALA A 185 14.43 4.26 -16.58
N GLY A 186 14.54 4.50 -17.89
CA GLY A 186 15.76 4.19 -18.66
C GLY A 186 16.98 5.04 -18.30
N ALA A 187 16.78 6.28 -17.85
CA ALA A 187 17.87 7.22 -17.57
C ALA A 187 18.27 7.28 -16.08
N ASN A 188 17.38 6.89 -15.16
CA ASN A 188 17.58 7.14 -13.74
C ASN A 188 17.62 5.85 -12.89
N VAL A 189 17.18 4.70 -13.41
CA VAL A 189 17.16 3.44 -12.65
C VAL A 189 18.46 2.66 -12.86
N VAL A 190 19.38 2.77 -11.90
CA VAL A 190 20.69 2.09 -11.96
C VAL A 190 20.66 0.68 -11.36
N ARG A 191 19.85 0.47 -10.33
CA ARG A 191 19.80 -0.79 -9.56
C ARG A 191 18.39 -1.37 -9.59
N SER A 192 17.98 -1.89 -10.75
CA SER A 192 16.65 -2.46 -11.00
C SER A 192 16.22 -3.51 -9.96
N ALA A 193 17.15 -4.39 -9.55
CA ALA A 193 16.89 -5.42 -8.55
C ALA A 193 16.82 -4.91 -7.10
N GLN A 194 17.09 -3.62 -6.85
CA GLN A 194 17.01 -3.00 -5.54
C GLN A 194 15.89 -1.97 -5.45
N LEU A 195 15.50 -1.36 -6.58
CA LEU A 195 14.45 -0.35 -6.61
C LEU A 195 13.09 -0.94 -6.27
N ILE A 196 12.53 -0.58 -5.11
CA ILE A 196 11.18 -0.93 -4.69
C ILE A 196 10.21 0.03 -5.38
N LEU A 197 9.13 -0.51 -5.94
CA LEU A 197 8.03 0.28 -6.51
C LEU A 197 6.78 0.23 -5.62
N PHE A 198 6.44 -0.95 -5.10
CA PHE A 198 5.22 -1.15 -4.32
C PHE A 198 5.49 -1.95 -3.05
N GLY A 199 4.61 -1.84 -2.07
CA GLY A 199 4.74 -2.51 -0.77
C GLY A 199 3.39 -2.62 -0.08
N ASP A 200 3.24 -3.66 0.72
CA ASP A 200 2.07 -3.84 1.59
C ASP A 200 2.41 -3.39 3.01
N GLY A 201 1.40 -3.28 3.86
CA GLY A 201 1.56 -2.70 5.19
C GLY A 201 1.40 -1.18 5.23
N HIS A 202 1.36 -0.49 4.09
CA HIS A 202 0.83 0.86 4.14
C HIS A 202 -0.65 0.78 4.59
N GLY A 203 -0.97 1.49 5.66
CA GLY A 203 -2.29 1.57 6.23
C GLY A 203 -2.29 2.68 7.27
N ASP A 204 -3.45 3.01 7.83
CA ASP A 204 -3.58 4.02 8.88
C ASP A 204 -4.58 3.53 9.93
N ALA A 205 -4.14 2.50 10.65
CA ALA A 205 -4.95 1.84 11.66
C ALA A 205 -5.43 2.80 12.75
N LYS A 206 -4.66 3.87 13.02
CA LYS A 206 -4.96 4.88 14.05
C LYS A 206 -5.78 6.06 13.53
N GLY A 207 -5.92 6.21 12.21
CA GLY A 207 -6.61 7.35 11.62
C GLY A 207 -5.76 8.62 11.59
N ASP A 208 -4.47 8.55 11.87
CA ASP A 208 -3.52 9.65 11.97
C ASP A 208 -3.12 10.18 10.58
N TRP A 209 -3.11 9.32 9.56
CA TRP A 209 -2.49 9.56 8.24
C TRP A 209 -3.46 9.33 7.08
N ALA A 210 -4.62 10.01 7.16
CA ALA A 210 -5.72 9.93 6.21
C ALA A 210 -5.28 10.00 4.76
N GLU A 211 -4.62 11.10 4.40
CA GLU A 211 -4.35 11.50 3.02
C GLU A 211 -3.17 10.75 2.39
N ASP A 212 -2.57 9.82 3.12
CA ASP A 212 -1.26 9.24 2.77
C ASP A 212 -1.33 7.71 2.60
N ARG A 213 -2.52 7.12 2.68
CA ARG A 213 -2.76 5.66 2.66
C ARG A 213 -2.51 4.97 1.33
N PHE A 214 -1.83 5.59 0.39
CA PHE A 214 -1.56 5.02 -0.94
C PHE A 214 -0.09 5.02 -1.33
N TRP A 215 0.77 5.50 -0.42
CA TRP A 215 2.21 5.39 -0.54
C TRP A 215 2.83 4.77 0.71
N ILE A 216 4.08 4.36 0.60
CA ILE A 216 4.80 3.60 1.63
C ILE A 216 5.70 4.51 2.50
N PHE A 217 5.87 5.78 2.13
CA PHE A 217 6.77 6.74 2.78
C PHE A 217 6.03 7.93 3.38
N PHE A 218 6.32 8.29 4.64
CA PHE A 218 5.93 9.58 5.22
C PHE A 218 7.10 10.10 6.07
N TRP A 219 7.21 11.40 6.30
CA TRP A 219 8.19 11.98 7.23
C TRP A 219 7.48 12.76 8.32
N ASP A 220 7.70 12.38 9.58
CA ASP A 220 7.23 13.11 10.77
C ASP A 220 8.42 13.74 11.52
N PRO A 221 8.53 15.07 11.58
CA PRO A 221 9.50 15.74 12.45
C PRO A 221 9.23 15.38 13.92
N PRO A 222 10.26 15.17 14.78
CA PRO A 222 11.64 15.63 14.65
C PRO A 222 12.68 14.51 14.43
N LEU A 223 12.29 13.37 13.87
CA LEU A 223 13.21 12.23 13.72
C LEU A 223 14.37 12.59 12.75
N PRO A 224 15.65 12.39 13.15
CA PRO A 224 16.78 12.79 12.32
C PRO A 224 16.80 12.05 10.97
N PRO A 225 17.39 12.64 9.91
CA PRO A 225 17.37 12.14 8.52
C PRO A 225 17.96 10.75 8.27
N GLN A 226 18.43 10.02 9.28
CA GLN A 226 19.30 8.87 9.10
C GLN A 226 18.57 7.51 9.09
N ARG A 227 17.24 7.49 9.24
CA ARG A 227 16.44 6.24 9.18
C ARG A 227 15.13 6.37 8.40
N ALA A 228 14.95 7.46 7.67
CA ALA A 228 13.71 7.70 6.97
C ALA A 228 13.76 7.02 5.61
N GLY A 229 12.99 5.95 5.45
CA GLY A 229 12.07 6.05 4.34
C GLY A 229 11.66 4.78 3.64
N TYR A 230 11.10 3.82 4.37
CA TYR A 230 10.20 2.82 3.75
C TYR A 230 9.35 2.10 4.80
N ASP A 231 9.27 2.67 6.01
CA ASP A 231 8.87 1.94 7.22
C ASP A 231 7.92 2.75 8.10
N ARG A 232 6.61 2.58 7.87
CA ARG A 232 5.56 3.06 8.77
C ARG A 232 5.58 2.34 10.14
N THR A 233 6.22 1.18 10.26
CA THR A 233 6.37 0.47 11.54
C THR A 233 7.28 1.23 12.50
N ILE A 234 8.36 1.85 12.02
CA ILE A 234 9.23 2.74 12.81
C ILE A 234 8.47 3.98 13.30
N GLN A 235 7.47 4.42 12.53
CA GLN A 235 6.56 5.51 12.89
C GLN A 235 5.45 5.05 13.85
N GLY A 236 5.46 3.78 14.25
CA GLY A 236 4.52 3.22 15.20
C GLY A 236 3.15 2.93 14.62
N ASP A 237 3.04 2.74 13.29
CA ASP A 237 1.81 2.29 12.64
C ASP A 237 1.69 0.75 12.69
N PRO A 238 0.73 0.20 13.45
CA PRO A 238 0.53 -1.24 13.51
C PRO A 238 0.07 -1.84 12.19
N GLY A 239 -0.54 -1.04 11.30
CA GLY A 239 -0.99 -1.48 9.96
C GLY A 239 0.16 -1.88 9.05
N ALA A 240 1.38 -1.42 9.38
CA ALA A 240 2.61 -1.65 8.62
C ALA A 240 3.31 -2.97 8.88
N VAL A 241 2.87 -3.72 9.88
CA VAL A 241 3.41 -5.04 10.20
C VAL A 241 2.37 -6.10 9.82
N ARG A 242 2.54 -6.76 8.68
CA ARG A 242 1.66 -7.88 8.23
C ARG A 242 2.43 -9.21 8.32
N HIS A 243 1.85 -10.30 7.81
CA HIS A 243 2.60 -11.53 7.48
C HIS A 243 3.61 -12.06 8.52
N LEU A 244 3.23 -12.11 9.80
CA LEU A 244 4.06 -12.55 10.94
C LEU A 244 5.23 -11.63 11.27
N GLY A 245 5.05 -10.30 11.12
CA GLY A 245 6.07 -9.32 11.47
C GLY A 245 6.73 -8.63 10.27
N LYS A 246 6.26 -8.87 9.04
CA LYS A 246 6.94 -8.52 7.79
C LYS A 246 5.99 -7.95 6.73
N ALA A 247 6.55 -7.36 5.68
CA ALA A 247 5.81 -6.88 4.53
C ALA A 247 6.36 -7.47 3.22
N ASN A 248 5.51 -7.60 2.21
CA ASN A 248 5.93 -7.85 0.84
C ASN A 248 6.32 -6.53 0.17
N TYR A 249 7.37 -6.56 -0.64
CA TYR A 249 7.85 -5.46 -1.45
C TYR A 249 8.04 -5.91 -2.89
N GLY A 250 7.44 -5.18 -3.83
CA GLY A 250 7.57 -5.37 -5.26
C GLY A 250 8.66 -4.48 -5.84
N PHE A 251 9.64 -5.10 -6.51
CA PHE A 251 10.84 -4.47 -7.05
C PHE A 251 10.71 -4.23 -8.55
N TYR A 252 11.44 -3.25 -9.09
CA TYR A 252 11.42 -2.89 -10.50
C TYR A 252 11.87 -4.02 -11.45
N ASP A 253 12.59 -5.03 -10.96
CA ASP A 253 12.92 -6.23 -11.73
C ASP A 253 11.76 -7.24 -11.88
N GLY A 254 10.58 -6.93 -11.32
CA GLY A 254 9.43 -7.83 -11.30
C GLY A 254 9.39 -8.76 -10.08
N SER A 255 10.46 -8.84 -9.29
CA SER A 255 10.49 -9.71 -8.12
C SER A 255 9.65 -9.14 -6.98
N VAL A 256 9.05 -10.03 -6.19
CA VAL A 256 8.38 -9.67 -4.93
C VAL A 256 9.03 -10.45 -3.80
N ARG A 257 9.47 -9.74 -2.76
CA ARG A 257 10.21 -10.33 -1.64
C ARG A 257 9.67 -9.82 -0.32
N VAL A 258 9.86 -10.63 0.72
CA VAL A 258 9.42 -10.29 2.07
C VAL A 258 10.59 -9.86 2.91
N TYR A 259 10.45 -8.69 3.51
CA TYR A 259 11.46 -8.08 4.37
C TYR A 259 10.81 -7.56 5.65
N GLU A 260 11.59 -7.53 6.72
CA GLU A 260 11.32 -6.59 7.80
C GLU A 260 11.75 -5.22 7.29
N ALA A 261 10.95 -4.20 7.55
CA ALA A 261 11.21 -2.88 7.00
C ALA A 261 12.56 -2.31 7.53
N SER A 262 12.98 -2.70 8.74
CA SER A 262 14.31 -2.44 9.29
C SER A 262 15.47 -3.11 8.57
N ASP A 263 15.22 -4.16 7.78
CA ASP A 263 16.26 -4.86 6.99
C ASP A 263 16.56 -4.17 5.66
N ILE A 264 15.73 -3.21 5.23
CA ILE A 264 15.91 -2.50 3.97
C ILE A 264 16.99 -1.42 4.16
N PRO A 265 18.16 -1.55 3.50
CA PRO A 265 19.26 -0.65 3.74
C PRO A 265 18.99 0.73 3.13
N CYS A 266 19.46 1.76 3.82
CA CYS A 266 19.55 3.12 3.31
C CYS A 266 20.66 3.86 4.03
N ASP A 267 21.67 4.23 3.26
CA ASP A 267 22.76 5.07 3.73
C ASP A 267 22.69 6.39 2.97
N PHE A 268 22.39 7.48 3.67
CA PHE A 268 22.28 8.84 3.12
C PHE A 268 23.64 9.55 2.96
N LYS A 269 24.77 8.87 3.24
CA LYS A 269 26.08 9.53 3.44
C LYS A 269 27.08 9.48 2.28
N ASP A 270 26.65 9.38 1.02
CA ASP A 270 27.62 9.49 -0.08
C ASP A 270 27.93 10.95 -0.43
N GLU A 271 29.21 11.25 -0.72
CA GLU A 271 29.70 12.57 -1.13
C GLU A 271 29.13 13.01 -2.50
N ASP A 272 28.54 12.07 -3.25
CA ASP A 272 27.88 12.26 -4.54
C ASP A 272 26.33 12.43 -4.44
N GLY A 273 25.76 12.52 -3.24
CA GLY A 273 24.31 12.79 -3.04
C GLY A 273 23.36 11.61 -3.34
N LEU A 274 23.88 10.45 -3.74
CA LEU A 274 23.08 9.25 -4.01
C LEU A 274 23.13 8.29 -2.83
N GLY A 275 22.18 8.45 -1.91
CA GLY A 275 22.02 7.47 -0.85
C GLY A 275 21.74 6.06 -1.42
N GLN A 276 22.32 5.01 -0.81
CA GLN A 276 22.16 3.59 -1.25
C GLN A 276 20.76 3.01 -0.99
N CYS A 277 19.76 3.87 -0.88
CA CYS A 277 18.44 3.49 -0.45
C CYS A 277 17.71 2.77 -1.59
N TRP A 278 17.07 1.65 -1.25
CA TRP A 278 16.37 0.79 -2.22
C TRP A 278 15.12 1.42 -2.83
N TRP A 279 14.87 2.69 -2.56
CA TRP A 279 13.79 3.47 -3.14
C TRP A 279 14.30 4.65 -3.98
N SER A 280 15.61 4.83 -4.07
CA SER A 280 16.24 5.96 -4.73
C SER A 280 16.64 5.65 -6.18
N VAL A 281 16.51 6.64 -7.05
CA VAL A 281 17.01 6.67 -8.43
C VAL A 281 18.23 7.62 -8.56
N GLU A 282 19.05 7.48 -9.60
CA GLU A 282 20.36 8.15 -9.75
C GLU A 282 20.29 9.66 -10.03
N LEU A 283 19.12 10.20 -10.33
CA LEU A 283 19.01 11.61 -10.71
C LEU A 283 17.83 12.25 -10.00
N TYR A 284 18.13 13.32 -9.26
CA TYR A 284 17.15 14.32 -8.87
C TYR A 284 16.58 14.92 -10.17
N PRO A 285 15.25 14.90 -10.39
CA PRO A 285 14.65 15.45 -11.61
C PRO A 285 14.77 16.97 -11.71
N HIS A 286 15.26 17.64 -10.66
CA HIS A 286 15.70 19.02 -10.72
C HIS A 286 17.23 18.99 -10.75
N GLY A 287 17.85 19.65 -11.71
CA GLY A 287 19.31 19.73 -11.75
C GLY A 287 19.92 20.31 -10.47
N PRO A 288 21.26 20.31 -10.35
CA PRO A 288 21.94 20.99 -9.24
C PRO A 288 21.43 22.44 -9.17
N ARG A 289 20.93 22.85 -8.01
CA ARG A 289 20.63 24.27 -7.74
C ARG A 289 21.92 25.02 -7.43
#